data_AF-A0A3B7R140-F1
#
_entry.id   AF-A0A3B7R140-F1
#
_cell.length_a   1.000
_cell.length_b   1.000
_cell.length_c   1.000
_cell.angle_alpha   90.00
_cell.angle_beta   90.00
_cell.angle_gamma   90.00
#
_symmetry.space_group_name_H-M   'P 1'
#
loop_
_entity.id
_entity.type
_entity.pdbx_description
1 polymer ?
#
loop_
_entity_poly.entity_id
_entity_poly.type
_entity_poly.pdbx_seq_one_letter_code
_entity_poly.pdbx_strand_id
1 'polypeptide(L)'
;MRLLPLVENCFKHAIGASGLNTIRIRLQQTDAGLTLRTDNNIPPDFRPAPSGLGLPNLRARLAQLYPDERHRLAVDATAAHYAATLQLVL
;
A
#
# COMPACT_ATOMS: atom_id res chain seq x y z
N MET A 1 -12.99 7.90 -0.41
CA MET A 1 -11.68 7.40 0.07
C MET A 1 -10.57 7.94 -0.82
N ARG A 2 -9.42 8.39 -0.30
CA ARG A 2 -8.25 8.69 -1.15
C ARG A 2 -7.35 7.45 -1.17
N LEU A 3 -7.02 6.93 -2.36
CA LEU A 3 -6.06 5.83 -2.57
C LEU A 3 -4.60 6.23 -2.25
N LEU A 4 -4.40 7.54 -2.06
CA LEU A 4 -3.13 8.20 -1.81
C LEU A 4 -2.28 7.61 -0.65
N PRO A 5 -2.84 7.14 0.49
CA PRO A 5 -2.03 6.60 1.59
C PRO A 5 -1.20 5.37 1.18
N LEU A 6 -1.71 4.51 0.29
CA LEU A 6 -0.96 3.35 -0.20
C LEU A 6 0.20 3.75 -1.10
N VAL A 7 0.00 4.78 -1.92
CA VAL A 7 1.04 5.35 -2.77
C VAL A 7 2.08 6.09 -1.93
N GLU A 8 1.65 6.91 -0.96
CA GLU A 8 2.54 7.59 -0.02
C GLU A 8 3.42 6.64 0.78
N ASN A 9 2.88 5.48 1.21
CA ASN A 9 3.68 4.47 1.88
C ASN A 9 4.86 4.02 1.00
N CYS A 10 4.65 3.81 -0.29
CA CYS A 10 5.75 3.44 -1.18
C CYS A 10 6.82 4.53 -1.25
N PHE A 11 6.46 5.80 -1.35
CA PHE A 11 7.45 6.88 -1.36
C PHE A 11 8.17 7.06 -0.01
N LYS A 12 7.47 6.85 1.12
CA LYS A 12 8.07 6.92 2.46
C LYS A 12 9.08 5.80 2.72
N HIS A 13 8.87 4.63 2.12
CA HIS A 13 9.65 3.42 2.41
C HIS A 13 10.66 3.03 1.32
N ALA A 14 10.45 3.45 0.07
CA ALA A 14 11.29 3.07 -1.06
C ALA A 14 12.44 4.04 -1.36
N ILE A 15 12.46 5.22 -0.72
CA ILE A 15 13.48 6.24 -0.99
C ILE A 15 14.61 6.08 0.03
N GLY A 16 15.70 5.47 -0.42
CA GLY A 16 16.97 5.41 0.30
C GLY A 16 18.03 6.28 -0.37
N ALA A 17 19.05 6.68 0.39
CA ALA A 17 20.20 7.45 -0.11
C ALA A 17 21.16 6.61 -0.98
N SER A 18 21.00 5.29 -1.00
CA SER A 18 21.88 4.36 -1.70
C SER A 18 21.08 3.19 -2.29
N GLY A 19 21.51 2.72 -3.47
CA GLY A 19 20.85 1.66 -4.22
C GLY A 19 19.82 2.12 -5.25
N LEU A 20 19.34 1.19 -6.07
CA LEU A 20 18.24 1.42 -7.00
C LEU A 20 16.94 1.47 -6.22
N ASN A 21 16.16 2.54 -6.33
CA ASN A 21 14.84 2.66 -5.73
C ASN A 21 13.79 2.31 -6.80
N THR A 22 12.99 1.27 -6.57
CA THR A 22 11.94 0.84 -7.49
C THR A 22 10.59 0.98 -6.81
N ILE A 23 9.69 1.70 -7.47
CA ILE A 23 8.27 1.76 -7.11
C ILE A 23 7.46 1.37 -8.34
N ARG A 24 6.58 0.39 -8.18
CA ARG A 24 5.57 -0.01 -9.16
C ARG A 24 4.20 0.17 -8.57
N ILE A 25 3.36 0.92 -9.27
CA ILE A 25 1.98 1.17 -8.92
C ILE A 25 1.12 0.70 -10.07
N ARG A 26 0.15 -0.17 -9.78
CA ARG A 26 -0.80 -0.70 -10.76
C ARG A 26 -2.21 -0.44 -10.25
N LEU A 27 -3.00 0.26 -11.03
CA LEU A 27 -4.43 0.44 -10.80
C LEU A 27 -5.20 -0.23 -11.93
N GLN A 28 -6.15 -1.07 -11.59
CA GLN A 28 -7.03 -1.73 -12.54
C GLN A 28 -8.47 -1.58 -12.08
N GLN A 29 -9.32 -1.12 -13.00
CA GLN A 29 -10.76 -1.05 -12.81
C GLN A 29 -11.44 -2.00 -13.78
N THR A 30 -12.43 -2.73 -13.28
CA THR A 30 -13.29 -3.63 -14.03
C THR A 30 -14.72 -3.43 -13.55
N ASP A 31 -15.70 -4.04 -14.22
CA ASP A 31 -17.09 -4.00 -13.77
C ASP A 31 -17.28 -4.66 -12.40
N ALA A 32 -16.42 -5.61 -12.04
CA ALA A 32 -16.43 -6.29 -10.74
C ALA A 32 -15.81 -5.47 -9.60
N GLY A 33 -15.11 -4.37 -9.91
CA GLY A 33 -14.46 -3.56 -8.88
C GLY A 33 -13.11 -2.93 -9.27
N LEU A 34 -12.42 -2.47 -8.23
CA LEU A 34 -11.14 -1.76 -8.33
C LEU A 34 -10.04 -2.53 -7.61
N THR A 35 -8.90 -2.72 -8.25
CA THR A 35 -7.69 -3.26 -7.64
C THR A 35 -6.54 -2.25 -7.75
N LEU A 36 -6.00 -1.84 -6.61
CA LEU A 36 -4.76 -1.07 -6.51
C LEU A 36 -3.68 -1.97 -5.91
N ARG A 37 -2.57 -2.14 -6.63
CA ARG A 37 -1.38 -2.79 -6.12
C ARG A 37 -0.21 -1.81 -6.13
N THR A 38 0.48 -1.73 -5.01
CA THR A 38 1.75 -1.03 -4.90
C THR A 38 2.84 -2.02 -4.51
N ASP A 39 4.03 -1.80 -5.03
CA ASP A 39 5.18 -2.70 -4.93
C ASP A 39 6.44 -1.83 -4.92
N ASN A 40 7.27 -1.99 -3.90
CA ASN A 40 8.53 -1.27 -3.83
C ASN A 40 9.61 -2.12 -3.19
N ASN A 41 10.86 -1.89 -3.58
CA ASN A 41 11.95 -2.42 -2.80
C ASN A 41 12.18 -1.57 -1.55
N ILE A 42 12.77 -2.19 -0.53
CA ILE A 42 13.20 -1.55 0.71
C ILE A 42 14.72 -1.41 0.61
N PRO A 43 15.25 -0.18 0.61
CA PRO A 43 16.68 0.06 0.61
C PRO A 43 17.37 -0.61 1.81
N PRO A 44 18.61 -1.10 1.67
CA PRO A 44 19.33 -1.75 2.78
C PRO A 44 19.54 -0.82 3.98
N ASP A 45 19.64 0.48 3.74
CA ASP A 45 19.83 1.50 4.78
C ASP A 45 18.51 2.05 5.33
N PHE A 46 17.36 1.50 4.90
CA PHE A 46 16.06 1.97 5.33
C PHE A 46 15.85 1.67 6.83
N ARG A 47 15.78 2.74 7.63
CA ARG A 47 15.43 2.67 9.04
C ARG A 47 13.94 2.99 9.17
N PRO A 48 13.07 2.03 9.50
CA PRO A 48 11.66 2.31 9.68
C PRO A 48 11.48 3.31 10.82
N ALA A 49 11.00 4.52 10.49
CA ALA A 49 10.46 5.40 11.50
C ALA A 49 9.19 4.74 12.07
N PRO A 50 8.95 4.79 13.40
CA PRO A 50 7.75 4.24 14.01
C PRO A 50 6.53 5.10 13.64
N SER A 51 6.03 4.92 12.41
CA SER A 51 4.80 5.53 11.91
C SER A 51 3.76 4.43 11.68
N GLY A 52 3.45 3.65 12.71
CA GLY A 52 2.48 2.54 12.66
C GLY A 52 1.03 2.97 12.42
N LEU A 53 0.76 4.27 12.17
CA LEU A 53 -0.58 4.83 12.04
C LEU A 53 -1.19 4.69 10.64
N GLY A 54 -0.37 4.50 9.58
CA GLY A 54 -0.86 4.54 8.20
C GLY A 54 -1.83 3.41 7.84
N LEU A 55 -1.42 2.15 8.08
CA LEU A 55 -2.23 0.97 7.75
C LEU A 55 -3.46 0.82 8.67
N PRO A 56 -3.38 0.99 10.00
CA PRO A 56 -4.56 0.94 10.85
C PRO A 56 -5.61 2.00 10.49
N ASN A 57 -5.18 3.25 10.24
CA ASN A 57 -6.11 4.32 9.83
C ASN A 57 -6.73 4.02 8.46
N LEU A 58 -5.96 3.44 7.53
CA LEU A 58 -6.50 3.01 6.24
C LEU A 58 -7.54 1.89 6.41
N ARG A 59 -7.26 0.88 7.22
CA ARG A 59 -8.21 -0.22 7.53
C ARG A 59 -9.49 0.30 8.16
N ALA A 60 -9.40 1.20 9.14
CA ALA A 60 -10.57 1.80 9.78
C ALA A 60 -11.44 2.58 8.77
N ARG A 61 -10.82 3.38 7.90
CA ARG A 61 -11.54 4.13 6.85
C ARG A 61 -12.16 3.21 5.80
N LEU A 62 -11.49 2.11 5.45
CA LEU A 62 -12.03 1.10 4.53
C LEU A 62 -13.27 0.43 5.13
N ALA A 63 -13.24 0.04 6.40
CA ALA A 63 -14.39 -0.55 7.09
C ALA A 63 -15.61 0.38 7.13
N GLN A 64 -15.40 1.69 7.25
CA GLN A 64 -16.49 2.67 7.22
C GLN A 64 -17.06 2.94 5.83
N LEU A 65 -16.21 2.94 4.79
CA LEU A 65 -16.61 3.33 3.44
C LEU A 65 -17.05 2.14 2.57
N TYR A 66 -16.55 0.94 2.88
CA TYR A 66 -16.82 -0.30 2.15
C TYR A 66 -17.14 -1.42 3.16
N PRO A 67 -18.30 -1.34 3.85
CA PRO A 67 -18.74 -2.38 4.79
C PRO A 67 -19.07 -3.69 4.05
N ASP A 68 -19.46 -4.73 4.80
CA ASP A 68 -19.97 -6.00 4.25
C ASP A 68 -18.99 -6.73 3.32
N GLU A 69 -17.73 -6.82 3.74
CA GLU A 69 -16.66 -7.51 2.99
C GLU A 69 -16.39 -6.96 1.57
N ARG A 70 -16.86 -5.74 1.28
CA ARG A 70 -16.62 -5.06 0.00
C ARG A 70 -15.20 -4.54 -0.20
N HIS A 71 -14.30 -4.81 0.74
CA HIS A 71 -12.89 -4.47 0.61
C HIS A 71 -11.98 -5.57 1.15
N ARG A 72 -10.79 -5.69 0.56
CA ARG A 72 -9.70 -6.53 1.06
C ARG A 72 -8.38 -5.79 0.93
N LEU A 73 -7.66 -5.70 2.05
CA LEU A 73 -6.30 -5.14 2.09
C LEU A 73 -5.32 -6.23 2.51
N ALA A 74 -4.48 -6.64 1.57
CA ALA A 74 -3.37 -7.56 1.79
C ALA A 74 -2.04 -6.80 1.77
N VAL A 75 -1.13 -7.17 2.65
CA VAL A 75 0.24 -6.64 2.72
C VAL A 75 1.19 -7.81 2.74
N ASP A 76 2.22 -7.73 1.91
CA ASP A 76 3.34 -8.65 1.86
C ASP A 76 4.62 -7.83 2.06
N ALA A 77 5.41 -8.19 3.06
CA ALA A 77 6.58 -7.42 3.44
C ALA A 77 7.72 -8.37 3.84
N THR A 78 8.89 -8.10 3.27
CA THR A 78 10.16 -8.78 3.57
C THR A 78 11.21 -7.73 3.95
N ALA A 79 12.44 -8.15 4.24
CA ALA A 79 13.53 -7.22 4.55
C ALA A 79 13.92 -6.31 3.36
N ALA A 80 13.66 -6.75 2.12
CA ALA A 80 14.12 -6.05 0.91
C ALA A 80 12.97 -5.59 0.00
N HIS A 81 11.72 -5.92 0.34
CA HIS A 81 10.58 -5.67 -0.54
C HIS A 81 9.28 -5.49 0.25
N TYR A 82 8.42 -4.61 -0.23
CA TYR A 82 7.11 -4.33 0.32
C TYR A 82 6.07 -4.25 -0.80
N ALA A 83 4.96 -4.94 -0.63
CA ALA A 83 3.80 -4.87 -1.51
C ALA A 83 2.51 -4.72 -0.71
N ALA A 84 1.61 -3.89 -1.21
CA ALA A 84 0.25 -3.78 -0.70
C ALA A 84 -0.75 -3.92 -1.85
N THR A 85 -1.78 -4.72 -1.64
CA THR A 85 -2.88 -4.91 -2.60
C THR A 85 -4.19 -4.56 -1.92
N LEU A 86 -4.88 -3.57 -2.46
CA LEU A 86 -6.23 -3.19 -2.10
C LEU A 86 -7.18 -3.61 -3.21
N GLN A 87 -8.19 -4.37 -2.84
CA GLN A 87 -9.30 -4.76 -3.71
C GLN A 87 -10.58 -4.18 -3.14
N LEU A 88 -11.39 -3.56 -3.99
CA LEU A 88 -12.71 -3.03 -3.67
C LEU A 88 -13.72 -3.67 -4.61
N VAL A 89 -14.83 -4.17 -4.07
CA VAL A 89 -15.95 -4.69 -4.84
C VAL A 89 -16.98 -3.57 -4.99
N LEU A 90 -17.33 -3.27 -6.24
CA LEU A 90 -18.31 -2.22 -6.58
C LEU A 90 -19.74 -2.75 -6.52
#